data_AF-A0A9P0YLD9-F1
#
_entry.id   AF-A0A9P0YLD9-F1
#
_cell.length_a   1.000
_cell.length_b   1.000
_cell.length_c   1.000
_cell.angle_alpha   90.00
_cell.angle_beta   90.00
_cell.angle_gamma   90.00
#
_symmetry.space_group_name_H-M   'P 1'
#
loop_
_entity.id
_entity.type
_entity.pdbx_description
1 polymer ?
#
loop_
_entity_poly.entity_id
_entity_poly.type
_entity_poly.pdbx_seq_one_letter_code
_entity_poly.pdbx_strand_id
1 'polypeptide(L)'
;MNRVLDNVQWLFEQNMLVLRAIKPGGIPFNVSLDSVEFWVQVHNVSYSYANIGTAMRIGNYLGEFVRCDDNLFDEKWEVYMRVRVRMDIGKPLKIGTTIRKSKGEGNWVDFKI
;
A
#
# COMPACT_ATOMS: atom_id res chain seq x y z
N MET A 1 3.11 17.31 12.76
CA MET A 1 3.89 16.05 12.67
C MET A 1 3.19 14.99 11.82
N ASN A 2 1.89 14.76 11.97
CA ASN A 2 1.14 13.73 11.21
C ASN A 2 1.29 13.83 9.68
N ARG A 3 1.34 15.05 9.11
CA ARG A 3 1.49 15.24 7.65
C ARG A 3 2.71 14.55 7.04
N VAL A 4 3.84 14.49 7.75
CA VAL A 4 5.07 13.86 7.23
C VAL A 4 4.95 12.34 7.31
N LEU A 5 4.37 11.82 8.41
CA LEU A 5 4.11 10.39 8.57
C LEU A 5 3.05 9.89 7.57
N ASP A 6 2.06 10.70 7.25
CA ASP A 6 0.87 10.26 6.52
C ASP A 6 0.97 10.44 4.99
N ASN A 7 1.78 11.37 4.48
CA ASN A 7 1.67 11.78 3.07
C ASN A 7 2.90 11.53 2.19
N VAL A 8 4.04 11.10 2.73
CA VAL A 8 5.26 10.93 1.93
C VAL A 8 5.78 9.51 2.04
N GLN A 9 6.04 8.87 0.91
CA GLN A 9 6.86 7.65 0.88
C GLN A 9 8.24 8.04 1.36
N TRP A 10 8.75 7.39 2.40
CA TRP A 10 10.00 7.74 3.06
C TRP A 10 11.22 7.43 2.18
N LEU A 11 11.40 8.19 1.11
CA LEU A 11 12.48 8.07 0.16
C LEU A 11 13.55 9.10 0.51
N PHE A 12 14.76 8.64 0.78
CA PHE A 12 15.95 9.46 0.89
C PHE A 12 17.00 8.93 -0.08
N GLU A 13 17.45 9.75 -1.02
CA GLU A 13 18.41 9.34 -2.07
C GLU A 13 18.00 8.05 -2.78
N GLN A 14 16.72 7.92 -3.15
CA GLN A 14 16.13 6.74 -3.81
C GLN A 14 16.10 5.47 -2.93
N ASN A 15 16.49 5.56 -1.66
CA ASN A 15 16.40 4.47 -0.69
C ASN A 15 15.17 4.65 0.21
N MET A 16 14.44 3.56 0.46
CA MET A 16 13.31 3.57 1.39
C MET A 16 13.82 3.49 2.83
N LEU A 17 13.46 4.49 3.64
CA LEU A 17 13.77 4.52 5.06
C LEU A 17 12.74 3.72 5.85
N VAL A 18 13.22 2.82 6.70
CA VAL A 18 12.39 2.09 7.67
C VAL A 18 12.33 2.90 8.96
N LEU A 19 11.18 3.50 9.25
CA LEU A 19 10.97 4.35 10.41
C LEU A 19 9.85 3.79 11.28
N ARG A 20 10.05 3.82 12.61
CA ARG A 20 9.03 3.44 13.59
C ARG A 20 9.02 4.45 14.74
N ALA A 21 7.85 5.01 15.03
CA ALA A 21 7.67 5.93 16.14
C ALA A 21 7.81 5.19 17.48
N ILE A 22 8.66 5.71 18.37
CA ILE A 22 8.83 5.18 19.72
C ILE A 22 7.74 5.78 20.60
N LYS A 23 6.98 4.92 21.29
CA LYS A 23 5.98 5.38 22.26
C LYS A 23 6.68 6.07 23.46
N PRO A 24 6.04 7.04 24.13
CA PRO A 24 6.61 7.64 25.35
C PRO A 24 7.02 6.57 26.36
N GLY A 25 8.24 6.65 26.88
CA GLY A 25 8.82 5.64 27.78
C GLY A 25 9.33 4.37 27.09
N GLY A 26 9.25 4.27 25.77
CA GLY A 26 9.78 3.16 24.99
C GLY A 26 11.31 3.18 24.91
N ILE A 27 11.92 2.01 24.98
CA ILE A 27 13.37 1.82 24.82
C ILE A 27 13.66 1.62 23.32
N PRO A 28 14.49 2.45 22.67
CA PRO A 28 14.76 2.35 21.24
C PRO A 28 15.24 0.96 20.79
N PHE A 29 16.07 0.30 21.59
CA PHE A 29 16.63 -1.01 21.28
C PHE A 29 15.60 -2.14 21.24
N ASN A 30 14.41 -1.96 21.83
CA ASN A 30 13.34 -2.97 21.82
C ASN A 30 12.37 -2.78 20.64
N VAL A 31 12.59 -1.77 19.80
CA VAL A 31 11.71 -1.46 18.67
C VAL A 31 12.24 -2.17 17.42
N SER A 32 11.57 -3.25 17.02
CA SER A 32 11.89 -3.95 15.77
C SER A 32 11.70 -3.00 14.56
N LEU A 33 12.52 -3.15 13.53
CA LEU A 33 12.43 -2.44 12.24
C LEU A 33 12.22 -3.46 11.11
N ASP A 34 11.32 -4.42 11.34
CA ASP A 34 10.97 -5.52 10.42
C ASP A 34 9.94 -5.15 9.35
N SER A 35 9.34 -3.96 9.44
CA SER A 35 8.27 -3.57 8.54
C SER A 35 8.32 -2.09 8.20
N VAL A 36 7.85 -1.73 7.01
CA VAL A 36 7.71 -0.35 6.55
C VAL A 36 6.30 -0.09 6.01
N GLU A 37 5.80 1.12 6.22
CA GLU A 37 4.51 1.58 5.68
C GLU A 37 4.71 2.55 4.52
N PHE A 38 4.05 2.27 3.40
CA PHE A 38 4.08 3.15 2.24
C PHE A 38 2.87 2.96 1.32
N TRP A 39 2.71 3.91 0.41
CA TRP A 39 1.68 3.88 -0.64
C TRP A 39 2.14 3.02 -1.81
N VAL A 40 1.28 2.11 -2.25
CA VAL A 40 1.41 1.35 -3.48
C VAL A 40 0.34 1.81 -4.45
N GLN A 41 0.75 2.17 -5.66
CA GLN A 41 -0.16 2.42 -6.78
C GLN A 41 -0.49 1.10 -7.47
N VAL A 42 -1.76 0.85 -7.67
CA VAL A 42 -2.30 -0.30 -8.40
C VAL A 42 -2.85 0.22 -9.73
N HIS A 43 -2.16 -0.14 -10.81
CA HIS A 43 -2.48 0.27 -12.16
C HIS A 43 -3.34 -0.78 -12.87
N ASN A 44 -3.99 -0.39 -13.97
CA ASN A 44 -4.81 -1.27 -14.81
C ASN A 44 -6.03 -1.88 -14.09
N VAL A 45 -6.50 -1.28 -13.00
CA VAL A 45 -7.73 -1.69 -12.32
C VAL A 45 -8.94 -1.23 -13.11
N SER A 46 -9.74 -2.16 -13.65
CA SER A 46 -10.97 -1.80 -14.37
C SER A 46 -12.00 -1.18 -13.43
N TYR A 47 -12.92 -0.39 -13.99
CA TYR A 47 -13.93 0.34 -13.21
C TYR A 47 -14.71 -0.52 -12.22
N SER A 48 -15.15 -1.68 -12.69
CA SER A 48 -15.93 -2.63 -11.90
C SER A 48 -15.18 -3.27 -10.72
N TYR A 49 -13.85 -3.11 -10.65
CA TYR A 49 -12.98 -3.62 -9.59
C TYR A 49 -12.50 -2.53 -8.64
N ALA A 50 -12.62 -1.24 -8.95
CA ALA A 50 -12.15 -0.17 -8.08
C ALA A 50 -13.13 0.07 -6.92
N ASN A 51 -12.99 -0.73 -5.87
CA ASN A 51 -13.75 -0.56 -4.64
C ASN A 51 -12.88 -0.91 -3.43
N ILE A 52 -13.34 -0.49 -2.25
CA ILE A 52 -12.61 -0.66 -0.99
C ILE A 52 -12.37 -2.14 -0.67
N GLY A 53 -13.28 -3.04 -1.04
CA GLY A 53 -13.12 -4.47 -0.85
C GLY A 53 -11.96 -5.03 -1.69
N THR A 54 -11.82 -4.57 -2.94
CA THR A 54 -10.66 -4.92 -3.78
C THR A 54 -9.38 -4.30 -3.22
N ALA A 55 -9.40 -3.03 -2.82
CA ALA A 55 -8.24 -2.34 -2.24
C ALA A 55 -7.71 -3.07 -1.00
N MET A 56 -8.62 -3.47 -0.09
CA MET A 56 -8.30 -4.23 1.11
C MET A 56 -7.71 -5.60 0.78
N ARG A 57 -8.29 -6.32 -0.19
CA ARG A 57 -7.76 -7.62 -0.63
C ARG A 57 -6.36 -7.51 -1.24
N ILE A 58 -6.13 -6.49 -2.07
CA ILE A 58 -4.80 -6.24 -2.65
C ILE A 58 -3.81 -5.83 -1.57
N GLY A 59 -4.20 -4.94 -0.65
CA GLY A 59 -3.33 -4.53 0.45
C GLY A 59 -2.91 -5.71 1.33
N ASN A 60 -3.85 -6.59 1.67
CA ASN A 60 -3.57 -7.81 2.43
C ASN A 60 -2.82 -8.88 1.63
N TYR A 61 -2.88 -8.82 0.29
CA TYR A 61 -2.05 -9.66 -0.57
C TYR A 61 -0.59 -9.19 -0.60
N LEU A 62 -0.35 -7.88 -0.51
CA LEU A 62 0.97 -7.27 -0.46
C LEU A 62 1.61 -7.38 0.93
N GLY A 63 0.84 -7.12 1.98
CA GLY A 63 1.26 -7.15 3.38
C GLY A 63 0.06 -7.03 4.32
N GLU A 64 0.06 -6.03 5.17
CA GLU A 64 -1.09 -5.62 5.99
C GLU A 64 -1.71 -4.35 5.38
N PHE A 65 -3.00 -4.40 5.02
CA PHE A 65 -3.72 -3.23 4.54
C PHE A 65 -3.87 -2.19 5.66
N VAL A 66 -3.46 -0.95 5.39
CA VAL A 66 -3.59 0.18 6.33
C VAL A 66 -4.79 1.04 5.95
N ARG A 67 -4.82 1.55 4.71
CA ARG A 67 -5.91 2.36 4.15
C ARG A 67 -5.81 2.46 2.63
N CYS A 68 -6.86 2.94 1.97
CA CYS A 68 -6.81 3.39 0.58
C CYS A 68 -7.11 4.89 0.51
N ASP A 69 -6.97 5.51 -0.66
CA ASP A 69 -7.40 6.90 -0.84
C ASP A 69 -8.88 7.08 -0.54
N ASP A 70 -9.21 8.21 0.10
CA ASP A 70 -10.59 8.60 0.38
C ASP A 70 -11.36 8.93 -0.92
N ASN A 71 -10.62 9.37 -1.96
CA ASN A 71 -11.17 9.75 -3.27
C ASN A 71 -11.21 8.58 -4.27
N LEU A 72 -11.10 7.32 -3.82
CA LEU A 72 -11.16 6.14 -4.69
C LEU A 72 -12.41 6.10 -5.61
N PHE A 73 -13.45 6.84 -5.23
CA PHE A 73 -14.78 6.85 -5.84
C PHE A 73 -15.19 8.22 -6.41
N ASP A 74 -14.30 9.21 -6.35
CA ASP A 74 -14.61 10.54 -6.88
C ASP A 74 -14.67 10.48 -8.41
N GLU A 75 -15.54 11.28 -9.06
CA GLU A 75 -15.82 11.18 -10.50
C GLU A 75 -14.57 11.43 -11.39
N LYS A 76 -13.51 11.97 -10.80
CA LYS A 76 -12.17 12.03 -11.38
C LYS A 76 -11.48 10.67 -11.23
N TRP A 77 -11.77 9.78 -12.17
CA TRP A 77 -11.06 8.50 -12.32
C TRP A 77 -9.54 8.76 -12.37
N GLU A 78 -8.83 8.47 -11.28
CA GLU A 78 -7.36 8.46 -11.31
C GLU A 78 -6.89 7.26 -12.15
N VAL A 79 -5.73 7.41 -12.80
CA VAL A 79 -5.13 6.36 -13.65
C VAL A 79 -4.81 5.09 -12.84
N TYR A 80 -4.77 5.20 -11.51
CA TYR A 80 -4.43 4.12 -10.58
C TYR A 80 -5.16 4.28 -9.25
N MET A 81 -5.29 3.17 -8.52
CA MET A 81 -5.75 3.14 -7.14
C MET A 81 -4.55 3.21 -6.20
N ARG A 82 -4.56 4.03 -5.15
CA ARG A 82 -3.52 3.96 -4.10
C ARG A 82 -3.99 3.17 -2.89
N VAL A 83 -3.13 2.27 -2.45
CA VAL A 83 -3.32 1.45 -1.25
C VAL A 83 -2.10 1.62 -0.36
N ARG A 84 -2.32 2.05 0.87
CA ARG A 84 -1.28 2.10 1.90
C ARG A 84 -1.18 0.73 2.57
N VAL A 85 0.02 0.19 2.58
CA VAL A 85 0.31 -1.13 3.13
C VAL A 85 1.46 -1.06 4.13
N ARG A 86 1.42 -1.91 5.15
CA ARG A 86 2.59 -2.24 5.97
C ARG A 86 3.17 -3.54 5.43
N MET A 87 4.41 -3.51 4.96
CA MET A 87 5.09 -4.68 4.41
C MET A 87 6.31 -5.07 5.24
N ASP A 88 6.54 -6.37 5.33
CA ASP A 88 7.71 -7.00 5.93
C ASP A 88 8.91 -6.80 4.99
N ILE A 89 10.00 -6.23 5.51
CA ILE A 89 11.21 -5.92 4.71
C ILE A 89 12.00 -7.17 4.31
N GLY A 90 11.78 -8.30 4.98
CA GLY A 90 12.40 -9.59 4.65
C GLY A 90 11.72 -10.31 3.48
N LYS A 91 10.60 -9.78 2.98
CA LYS A 91 9.85 -10.39 1.87
C LYS A 91 10.12 -9.65 0.55
N PRO A 92 10.17 -10.38 -0.57
CA PRO A 92 10.34 -9.76 -1.87
C PRO A 92 9.14 -8.88 -2.22
N LEU A 93 9.41 -7.77 -2.92
CA LEU A 93 8.39 -6.91 -3.47
C LEU A 93 7.67 -7.61 -4.63
N LYS A 94 6.35 -7.44 -4.68
CA LYS A 94 5.52 -7.99 -5.75
C LYS A 94 5.33 -6.94 -6.84
N ILE A 95 5.40 -7.36 -8.10
CA ILE A 95 5.28 -6.47 -9.27
C ILE A 95 3.84 -6.34 -9.81
N GLY A 96 2.96 -7.28 -9.47
CA GLY A 96 1.59 -7.31 -9.94
C GLY A 96 0.84 -8.56 -9.50
N THR A 97 -0.43 -8.65 -9.85
CA THR A 97 -1.27 -9.84 -9.61
C THR A 97 -2.46 -9.88 -10.57
N THR A 98 -3.16 -11.01 -10.64
CA THR A 98 -4.44 -11.10 -11.35
C THR A 98 -5.61 -10.97 -10.38
N ILE A 99 -6.52 -10.03 -10.64
CA ILE A 99 -7.80 -9.89 -9.92
C ILE A 99 -8.92 -10.59 -10.70
N ARG A 100 -9.79 -11.32 -10.00
CA ARG A 100 -10.90 -12.10 -10.59
C ARG A 100 -12.19 -11.95 -9.78
N LYS A 101 -13.33 -11.80 -10.47
CA LYS A 101 -14.67 -12.09 -9.90
C LYS A 101 -15.00 -13.56 -10.12
N SER A 102 -15.90 -14.11 -9.30
CA SER A 102 -16.25 -15.54 -9.24
C SER A 102 -16.59 -16.20 -10.58
N LYS A 103 -17.03 -15.44 -11.59
CA LYS A 103 -17.34 -15.92 -12.95
C LYS A 103 -16.78 -15.03 -14.08
N GLY A 104 -15.74 -14.24 -13.81
CA GLY A 104 -15.18 -13.30 -14.78
C GLY A 104 -13.77 -13.67 -15.25
N GLU A 105 -13.37 -13.12 -16.39
CA GLU A 105 -11.98 -13.13 -16.83
C GLU A 105 -11.09 -12.36 -15.84
N GLY A 106 -9.87 -12.86 -15.68
CA GLY A 106 -8.89 -12.22 -14.81
C GLY A 106 -8.28 -11.01 -15.46
N ASN A 107 -8.18 -9.93 -14.70
CA ASN A 107 -7.45 -8.73 -15.11
C ASN A 107 -6.11 -8.67 -14.38
N TRP A 108 -5.01 -8.51 -15.12
CA TRP A 108 -3.70 -8.28 -14.53
C TRP A 108 -3.57 -6.83 -14.07
N VAL A 109 -3.11 -6.63 -12.83
CA VAL A 109 -2.83 -5.31 -12.27
C VAL A 109 -1.37 -5.21 -11.92
N ASP A 110 -0.80 -4.04 -12.17
CA ASP A 110 0.61 -3.75 -11.91
C ASP A 110 0.75 -2.95 -10.62
N PHE A 111 1.77 -3.27 -9.84
CA PHE A 111 2.11 -2.55 -8.62
C PHE A 111 3.28 -1.60 -8.88
N LYS A 112 3.12 -0.33 -8.52
CA LYS A 112 4.19 0.64 -8.50
C LYS A 112 4.31 1.22 -7.10
N ILE A 113 5.54 1.22 -6.60
CA ILE A 113 5.91 1.74 -5.29
C ILE A 113 6.51 3.12 -5.54
#